data_AF-A0A4D6NAI2-F1
#
_entry.id   AF-A0A4D6NAI2-F1
#
_cell.length_a   1.000
_cell.length_b   1.000
_cell.length_c   1.000
_cell.angle_alpha   90.00
_cell.angle_beta   90.00
_cell.angle_gamma   90.00
#
_symmetry.space_group_name_H-M   'P 1'
#
loop_
_entity.id
_entity.type
_entity.pdbx_description
1 polymer ?
#
loop_
_entity_poly.entity_id
_entity_poly.type
_entity_poly.pdbx_seq_one_letter_code
_entity_poly.pdbx_strand_id
1 'polypeptide(L)' 'MATTASSPFKKIQIQRDDTTFDAYVVGREDAPGIVVIQEWWGVDYEIKNHAVKISQLGTGFKALIPE' A
#
# COMPACT_ATOMS: atom_id res chain seq x y z
N MET A 1 9.04 -27.29 -2.06
CA MET A 1 9.71 -26.00 -1.73
C MET A 1 8.70 -24.91 -1.97
N ALA A 2 8.07 -24.37 -0.92
CA ALA A 2 7.13 -23.26 -1.09
C ALA A 2 7.94 -22.02 -1.49
N THR A 3 7.74 -21.53 -2.71
CA THR A 3 8.24 -20.22 -3.13
C THR A 3 7.60 -19.18 -2.22
N THR A 4 8.38 -18.56 -1.35
CA THR A 4 7.98 -17.36 -0.61
C THR A 4 7.58 -16.31 -1.63
N ALA A 5 6.29 -16.14 -1.87
CA ALA A 5 5.79 -15.10 -2.76
C ALA A 5 6.27 -13.76 -2.20
N SER A 6 7.06 -13.04 -3.00
CA SER A 6 7.46 -11.68 -2.66
C SER A 6 6.21 -10.87 -2.35
N SER A 7 6.24 -10.09 -1.26
CA SER A 7 5.16 -9.17 -0.94
C SER A 7 4.83 -8.31 -2.16
N PRO A 8 3.56 -8.13 -2.54
CA PRO A 8 3.18 -7.27 -3.66
C PRO A 8 3.42 -5.79 -3.36
N PHE A 9 3.80 -5.46 -2.13
CA PHE A 9 4.03 -4.11 -1.68
C PHE A 9 5.46 -3.66 -1.88
N LYS A 10 5.60 -2.48 -2.48
CA LYS A 10 6.81 -1.65 -2.40
C LYS A 10 6.72 -0.80 -1.14
N LYS A 11 7.63 -1.02 -0.18
CA LYS A 11 7.79 -0.13 0.97
C LYS A 11 8.56 1.12 0.52
N ILE A 12 8.07 2.30 0.90
CA ILE A 12 8.71 3.60 0.66
C ILE A 12 8.75 4.38 1.98
N GLN A 13 9.56 5.43 2.04
CA GLN A 13 9.55 6.39 3.14
C GLN A 13 9.09 7.75 2.63
N ILE A 14 8.27 8.42 3.42
CA ILE A 14 7.72 9.74 3.13
C ILE A 14 8.20 10.69 4.22
N GLN A 15 8.87 11.78 3.81
CA GLN A 15 9.21 12.89 4.67
C GLN A 15 8.06 13.88 4.74
N ARG A 16 7.67 14.27 5.94
CA ARG A 16 6.74 15.38 6.20
C ARG A 16 7.28 16.19 7.38
N ASP A 17 7.64 17.44 7.11
CA ASP A 17 8.24 18.35 8.09
C ASP A 17 9.52 17.73 8.71
N ASP A 18 9.56 17.56 10.02
CA ASP A 18 10.63 16.91 10.78
C ASP A 18 10.41 15.41 10.99
N THR A 19 9.34 14.84 10.45
CA THR A 19 8.97 13.42 10.59
C THR A 19 9.17 12.64 9.30
N THR A 20 9.64 11.40 9.43
CA THR A 20 9.65 10.42 8.35
C THR A 20 8.75 9.26 8.76
N PHE A 21 7.92 8.79 7.85
CA PHE A 21 7.10 7.61 8.09
C PHE A 21 7.16 6.66 6.90
N ASP A 22 6.93 5.38 7.17
CA ASP A 22 6.91 4.35 6.16
C ASP A 22 5.57 4.38 5.41
N ALA A 23 5.55 3.92 4.17
CA ALA A 23 4.32 3.70 3.43
C ALA A 23 4.44 2.49 2.51
N TYR A 24 3.31 1.87 2.21
CA TYR A 24 3.23 0.67 1.40
C TYR A 24 2.46 0.94 0.12
N VAL A 25 3.08 0.68 -1.02
CA VAL A 25 2.50 0.94 -2.35
C VAL A 25 2.26 -0.38 -3.08
N VAL A 26 1.09 -0.52 -3.70
CA VAL A 26 0.75 -1.65 -4.57
C VAL A 26 -0.01 -1.18 -5.80
N GLY A 27 0.10 -1.92 -6.90
CA GLY A 27 -0.52 -1.58 -8.18
C GLY A 27 0.47 -0.99 -9.19
N ARG A 28 -0.04 -0.66 -10.37
CA ARG A 28 0.76 -0.13 -11.48
C ARG A 28 1.25 1.30 -11.19
N GLU A 29 2.44 1.64 -11.67
CA GLU A 29 3.03 2.96 -11.39
C GLU A 29 2.28 4.12 -12.05
N ASP A 30 1.60 3.86 -13.17
CA ASP A 30 0.91 4.82 -14.05
C ASP A 30 -0.63 4.86 -13.86
N ALA A 31 -1.16 4.11 -12.89
CA ALA A 31 -2.59 4.05 -12.62
C ALA A 31 -3.06 5.20 -11.70
N PRO A 32 -4.38 5.54 -11.70
CA PRO A 32 -4.95 6.51 -10.77
C PRO A 32 -4.64 6.14 -9.31
N GLY A 33 -4.30 7.15 -8.51
CA GLY A 33 -3.88 6.97 -7.12
C GLY A 33 -5.02 6.97 -6.12
N ILE A 34 -5.00 6.04 -5.16
CA ILE A 34 -5.88 6.02 -3.99
C ILE A 34 -5.01 5.90 -2.74
N VAL A 35 -5.27 6.74 -1.73
CA VAL A 35 -4.68 6.62 -0.40
C VAL A 35 -5.65 5.85 0.49
N VAL A 36 -5.17 4.76 1.09
CA VAL A 36 -5.95 3.89 1.96
C VAL A 36 -5.52 4.16 3.40
N ILE A 37 -6.41 4.75 4.19
CA ILE A 37 -6.10 5.18 5.57
C ILE A 37 -6.52 4.07 6.54
N GLN A 38 -5.60 3.66 7.42
CA GLN A 38 -5.92 2.73 8.50
C GLN A 38 -6.71 3.37 9.63
N GLU A 39 -7.28 2.51 10.46
CA GLU A 39 -7.85 2.85 11.76
C GLU A 39 -6.76 3.02 12.84
N TRP A 40 -7.16 3.36 14.07
CA TRP A 40 -6.24 3.71 15.16
C TRP A 40 -5.24 2.61 15.58
N TRP A 41 -5.41 1.38 15.09
CA TRP A 41 -4.54 0.24 15.42
C TRP A 41 -3.39 0.00 14.42
N GLY A 42 -3.27 0.83 13.36
CA GLY A 42 -2.10 0.83 12.48
C GLY A 42 -2.23 -0.03 11.22
N VAL A 43 -1.10 -0.27 10.55
CA VAL A 43 -1.05 -1.00 9.27
C VAL A 43 -1.00 -2.52 9.49
N ASP A 44 -2.15 -3.18 9.39
CA ASP A 44 -2.28 -4.64 9.53
C ASP A 44 -2.49 -5.40 8.20
N TYR A 45 -2.88 -6.67 8.30
CA TYR A 45 -3.19 -7.51 7.14
C TYR A 45 -4.48 -7.09 6.42
N GLU A 46 -5.50 -6.62 7.14
CA GLU A 46 -6.79 -6.25 6.56
C GLU A 46 -6.66 -5.02 5.65
N ILE A 47 -5.97 -3.98 6.12
CA ILE A 47 -5.74 -2.76 5.33
C ILE A 47 -4.87 -3.03 4.11
N LYS A 48 -3.86 -3.91 4.24
CA LYS A 48 -3.06 -4.39 3.10
C LYS A 48 -3.92 -5.16 2.09
N ASN A 49 -4.79 -6.04 2.56
CA ASN A 49 -5.70 -6.78 1.68
C ASN A 49 -6.67 -5.85 0.94
N HIS A 50 -7.17 -4.80 1.60
CA HIS A 50 -7.98 -3.75 0.95
C HIS A 50 -7.20 -3.02 -0.15
N ALA A 51 -5.95 -2.62 0.11
CA ALA A 51 -5.12 -1.97 -0.90
C ALA A 51 -4.85 -2.88 -2.11
N VAL A 52 -4.62 -4.18 -1.90
CA VAL A 52 -4.48 -5.17 -2.99
C VAL A 52 -5.76 -5.25 -3.81
N LYS A 53 -6.92 -5.39 -3.15
CA LYS A 53 -8.21 -5.45 -3.85
C LYS A 53 -8.48 -4.17 -4.65
N ILE A 54 -8.21 -3.00 -4.07
CA ILE A 54 -8.32 -1.70 -4.73
C ILE A 54 -7.44 -1.66 -5.98
N SER A 55 -6.20 -2.14 -5.90
CA SER A 55 -5.29 -2.14 -7.04
C SER A 55 -5.78 -2.98 -8.23
N GLN A 56 -6.72 -3.90 -7.99
CA GLN A 56 -7.32 -4.80 -8.97
C GLN A 56 -8.72 -4.36 -9.43
N LEU A 57 -9.27 -3.26 -8.90
CA LEU A 57 -10.59 -2.76 -9.32
C LEU A 57 -10.53 -2.17 -10.73
N GLY A 58 -11.46 -2.59 -11.60
CA GLY A 58 -11.59 -2.04 -12.95
C GLY A 58 -10.30 -2.19 -13.77
N THR A 59 -9.78 -1.08 -14.30
CA THR A 59 -8.50 -1.04 -15.03
C THR A 59 -7.27 -1.06 -14.12
N GLY A 60 -7.49 -1.09 -12.80
CA GLY A 60 -6.47 -1.07 -11.75
C GLY A 60 -6.21 0.33 -11.19
N PHE A 61 -5.79 0.36 -9.94
CA PHE A 61 -5.40 1.56 -9.20
C PHE A 61 -4.01 1.39 -8.59
N LYS A 62 -3.36 2.53 -8.29
CA LYS A 62 -2.18 2.57 -7.45
C LYS A 62 -2.61 2.90 -6.03
N ALA A 63 -2.51 1.94 -5.12
CA ALA A 63 -2.90 2.13 -3.73
C ALA A 63 -1.67 2.40 -2.85
N LEU A 64 -1.78 3.37 -1.95
CA LEU A 64 -0.77 3.73 -0.96
C LEU A 64 -1.36 3.67 0.46
N ILE A 65 -0.67 3.03 1.39
CA ILE A 65 -1.01 2.97 2.82
C ILE A 65 0.08 3.72 3.61
N PRO A 66 -0.21 4.86 4.25
CA PRO A 66 0.75 5.57 5.09
C PRO A 66 0.79 4.99 6.52
N GLU A 67 1.97 4.72 7.07
CA GLU A 67 2.14 4.27 8.46
C GLU A 67 2.18 5.44 9.46
#